data_AF-A0A2W5QTR8-F1
#
_entry.id   AF-A0A2W5QTR8-F1
#
_cell.length_a   1.000
_cell.length_b   1.000
_cell.length_c   1.000
_cell.angle_alpha   90.00
_cell.angle_beta   90.00
_cell.angle_gamma   90.00
#
_symmetry.space_group_name_H-M   'P 1'
#
loop_
_entity.id
_entity.type
_entity.pdbx_description
1 polymer ?
#
loop_
_entity_poly.entity_id
_entity_poly.type
_entity_poly.pdbx_seq_one_letter_code
_entity_poly.pdbx_strand_id
1 'polypeptide(L)'
;MKKTLRVVLYGLLALVVTGGVALVLIAKIALAPAKGEWAAELPIGPIRLEAGVPTLVRLATSPWFGPHLDGRRLDTRFGPVQLAWNEAGPQLEARCAPCSAVVAALGAKPVRLDDLRVTVRRDADRLAGELSATPPAAAGAPGHPPALTGRWDGKLSQRDLQVNVDMADAPIAQWYAVLVPDMPELQRAQIGGTLGLRGQFTQP
;
A
#
# COMPACT_ATOMS: atom_id res chain seq x y z
N MET A 1 -41.53 -20.85 -25.95
CA MET A 1 -41.24 -20.55 -24.53
C MET A 1 -42.45 -19.89 -23.89
N LYS A 2 -43.01 -20.47 -22.83
CA LYS A 2 -44.25 -20.01 -22.18
C LYS A 2 -44.09 -18.56 -21.65
N LYS A 3 -45.09 -17.70 -21.88
CA LYS A 3 -45.12 -16.29 -21.40
C LYS A 3 -44.77 -16.18 -19.91
N THR A 4 -45.22 -17.12 -19.09
CA THR A 4 -44.91 -17.22 -17.66
C THR A 4 -43.43 -17.38 -17.36
N LEU A 5 -42.69 -18.18 -18.15
CA LEU A 5 -41.25 -18.36 -17.97
C LEU A 5 -40.48 -17.06 -18.24
N ARG A 6 -40.91 -16.27 -19.23
CA ARG A 6 -40.30 -14.97 -19.52
C ARG A 6 -40.54 -13.96 -18.40
N VAL A 7 -41.75 -13.91 -17.85
CA VAL A 7 -42.08 -13.01 -16.72
C VAL A 7 -41.25 -13.36 -15.48
N VAL A 8 -41.13 -14.66 -15.15
CA VAL A 8 -40.29 -15.11 -14.03
C VAL A 8 -38.83 -14.76 -14.27
N LEU A 9 -38.31 -15.01 -15.49
CA LEU A 9 -36.93 -14.69 -15.84
C LEU A 9 -36.64 -13.19 -15.73
N TYR A 10 -37.51 -12.33 -16.25
CA TYR A 10 -37.34 -10.88 -16.14
C TYR A 10 -37.47 -10.38 -14.71
N GLY A 11 -38.37 -10.96 -13.90
CA GLY A 11 -38.47 -10.64 -12.48
C GLY A 11 -37.20 -11.01 -11.71
N LEU A 12 -36.63 -12.19 -11.98
CA LEU A 12 -35.39 -12.66 -11.36
C LEU A 12 -34.19 -11.81 -11.80
N LEU A 13 -34.13 -11.45 -13.08
CA LEU A 13 -33.09 -10.55 -13.61
C LEU A 13 -33.19 -9.15 -12.99
N ALA A 14 -34.41 -8.59 -12.88
CA ALA A 14 -34.62 -7.30 -12.23
C ALA A 14 -34.22 -7.33 -10.75
N LEU A 15 -34.49 -8.43 -10.05
CA LEU A 15 -34.07 -8.62 -8.65
C LEU A 15 -32.54 -8.63 -8.53
N VAL A 16 -31.85 -9.40 -9.39
CA VAL A 16 -30.38 -9.48 -9.40
C VAL A 16 -29.76 -8.13 -9.73
N VAL A 17 -30.29 -7.42 -10.73
CA VAL A 17 -29.81 -6.08 -11.09
C VAL A 17 -30.02 -5.10 -9.95
N THR A 18 -31.22 -5.07 -9.34
CA THR A 18 -31.52 -4.18 -8.22
C THR A 18 -30.63 -4.49 -7.01
N GLY A 19 -30.44 -5.77 -6.69
CA GLY A 19 -29.54 -6.21 -5.61
C GLY A 19 -28.07 -5.83 -5.88
N GLY A 20 -27.61 -6.00 -7.12
CA GLY A 20 -26.27 -5.56 -7.55
C GLY A 20 -26.09 -4.05 -7.41
N VAL A 21 -27.07 -3.25 -7.85
CA VAL A 21 -27.06 -1.79 -7.71
C VAL A 21 -27.04 -1.37 -6.24
N ALA A 22 -27.85 -2.01 -5.39
CA ALA A 22 -27.88 -1.72 -3.96
C ALA A 22 -26.53 -2.01 -3.30
N LEU A 23 -25.88 -3.14 -3.62
CA LEU A 23 -24.55 -3.48 -3.12
C LEU A 23 -23.49 -2.46 -3.56
N VAL A 24 -23.52 -2.02 -4.82
CA VAL A 24 -22.62 -0.99 -5.33
C VAL A 24 -22.82 0.34 -4.60
N LEU A 25 -24.07 0.73 -4.34
CA LEU A 25 -24.38 1.95 -3.60
C LEU A 25 -23.92 1.87 -2.13
N ILE A 26 -24.15 0.72 -1.47
CA ILE A 26 -23.68 0.48 -0.10
C ILE A 26 -22.16 0.52 -0.05
N ALA A 27 -21.47 -0.15 -0.98
CA ALA A 27 -20.02 -0.10 -1.08
C ALA A 27 -19.54 1.34 -1.29
N LYS A 28 -20.19 2.09 -2.20
CA LYS A 28 -19.83 3.49 -2.45
C LYS A 28 -20.00 4.38 -1.21
N ILE A 29 -21.08 4.19 -0.43
CA ILE A 29 -21.31 4.97 0.80
C ILE A 29 -20.35 4.54 1.92
N ALA A 30 -20.10 3.24 2.06
CA ALA A 30 -19.21 2.71 3.08
C ALA A 30 -17.74 3.04 2.81
N LEU A 31 -17.32 3.09 1.54
CA LEU A 31 -15.97 3.46 1.13
C LEU A 31 -15.79 4.98 1.03
N ALA A 32 -16.85 5.77 0.86
CA ALA A 32 -16.74 7.22 0.70
C ALA A 32 -15.95 7.85 1.85
N PRO A 33 -14.92 8.66 1.56
CA PRO A 33 -14.13 9.33 2.58
C PRO A 33 -15.03 10.24 3.42
N ALA A 34 -14.90 10.19 4.74
CA ALA A 34 -15.52 11.16 5.63
C ALA A 34 -14.94 12.57 5.37
N LYS A 35 -15.67 13.62 5.76
CA LYS A 35 -15.17 15.01 5.65
C LYS A 35 -13.85 15.15 6.42
N GLY A 36 -12.75 15.37 5.69
CA GLY A 36 -11.40 15.53 6.24
C GLY A 36 -10.51 14.28 6.16
N GLU A 37 -11.09 13.12 5.80
CA GLU A 37 -10.38 11.84 5.69
C GLU A 37 -9.56 11.78 4.40
N TRP A 38 -8.34 11.25 4.48
CA TRP A 38 -7.52 11.05 3.29
C TRP A 38 -8.18 10.03 2.34
N ALA A 39 -8.50 10.50 1.14
CA ALA A 39 -9.05 9.68 0.07
C ALA A 39 -7.93 9.13 -0.82
N ALA A 40 -7.91 7.81 -1.02
CA ALA A 40 -7.21 7.19 -2.12
C ALA A 40 -8.15 7.06 -3.33
N GLU A 41 -7.71 7.55 -4.49
CA GLU A 41 -8.37 7.25 -5.75
C GLU A 41 -8.02 5.83 -6.18
N LEU A 42 -9.01 4.93 -6.14
CA LEU A 42 -8.89 3.58 -6.67
C LEU A 42 -9.54 3.50 -8.04
N PRO A 43 -8.79 3.15 -9.11
CA PRO A 43 -9.38 2.81 -10.39
C PRO A 43 -10.04 1.44 -10.29
N ILE A 44 -11.38 1.40 -10.29
CA ILE A 44 -12.16 0.15 -10.33
C ILE A 44 -12.89 0.10 -11.68
N GLY A 45 -12.21 -0.45 -12.69
CA GLY A 45 -12.71 -0.47 -14.07
C GLY A 45 -12.82 0.96 -14.65
N PRO A 46 -13.96 1.34 -15.28
CA PRO A 46 -14.15 2.68 -15.85
C PRO A 46 -14.49 3.75 -14.79
N ILE A 47 -14.62 3.39 -13.51
CA ILE A 47 -15.05 4.28 -12.44
C ILE A 47 -13.87 4.55 -11.50
N ARG A 48 -13.67 5.82 -11.16
CA ARG A 48 -12.77 6.23 -10.07
C ARG A 48 -13.58 6.33 -8.79
N LEU A 49 -13.20 5.54 -7.78
CA LEU A 49 -13.79 5.61 -6.46
C LEU A 49 -12.79 6.28 -5.52
N GLU A 50 -13.22 7.39 -4.92
CA GLU A 50 -12.54 7.95 -3.76
C GLU A 50 -12.90 7.09 -2.56
N ALA A 51 -11.89 6.51 -1.92
CA ALA A 51 -12.09 5.68 -0.75
C ALA A 51 -11.22 6.12 0.41
N GLY A 52 -11.82 6.22 1.60
CA GLY A 52 -11.11 6.57 2.84
C GLY A 52 -10.05 5.53 3.15
N VAL A 53 -8.79 5.96 3.32
CA VAL A 53 -7.67 5.04 3.56
C VAL A 53 -7.86 4.18 4.81
N PRO A 54 -8.30 4.72 5.97
CA PRO A 54 -8.63 3.90 7.13
C PRO A 54 -9.59 2.75 6.79
N THR A 55 -10.64 3.02 6.03
CA THR A 55 -11.62 2.01 5.60
C THR A 55 -11.01 0.98 4.66
N LEU A 56 -10.20 1.41 3.69
CA LEU A 56 -9.49 0.51 2.80
C LEU A 56 -8.53 -0.41 3.55
N VAL A 57 -7.76 0.12 4.49
CA VAL A 57 -6.88 -0.68 5.34
C VAL A 57 -7.70 -1.70 6.12
N ARG A 58 -8.84 -1.30 6.68
CA ARG A 58 -9.72 -2.23 7.41
C ARG A 58 -10.24 -3.37 6.55
N LEU A 59 -10.58 -3.09 5.31
CA LEU A 59 -11.05 -4.07 4.34
C LEU A 59 -9.88 -4.98 3.92
N ALA A 60 -8.77 -4.39 3.49
CA ALA A 60 -7.60 -5.10 3.00
C ALA A 60 -7.00 -6.08 4.03
N THR A 61 -7.03 -5.72 5.32
CA THR A 61 -6.53 -6.57 6.40
C THR A 61 -7.64 -7.38 7.09
N SER A 62 -8.81 -7.51 6.47
CA SER A 62 -9.89 -8.33 7.02
C SER A 62 -9.76 -9.79 6.61
N PRO A 63 -10.10 -10.75 7.48
CA PRO A 63 -9.98 -12.17 7.15
C PRO A 63 -10.91 -12.61 6.02
N TRP A 64 -11.99 -11.85 5.74
CA TRP A 64 -12.93 -12.14 4.67
C TRP A 64 -12.56 -11.53 3.32
N PHE A 65 -11.64 -10.56 3.29
CA PHE A 65 -11.23 -9.88 2.04
C PHE A 65 -9.73 -10.04 1.74
N GLY A 66 -8.88 -10.18 2.75
CA GLY A 66 -7.44 -10.40 2.63
C GLY A 66 -7.08 -11.53 1.67
N PRO A 67 -7.67 -12.74 1.76
CA PRO A 67 -7.39 -13.83 0.83
C PRO A 67 -7.71 -13.50 -0.64
N HIS A 68 -8.68 -12.61 -0.90
CA HIS A 68 -8.99 -12.18 -2.26
C HIS A 68 -7.97 -11.19 -2.86
N LEU A 69 -7.10 -10.63 -2.02
CA LEU A 69 -5.98 -9.79 -2.44
C LEU A 69 -4.74 -10.60 -2.79
N ASP A 70 -4.69 -11.89 -2.45
CA ASP A 70 -3.53 -12.74 -2.73
C ASP A 70 -3.26 -12.86 -4.24
N GLY A 71 -2.01 -12.63 -4.63
CA GLY A 71 -1.56 -12.66 -6.02
C GLY A 71 -2.07 -11.50 -6.89
N ARG A 72 -2.78 -10.52 -6.33
CA ARG A 72 -3.30 -9.37 -7.10
C ARG A 72 -2.18 -8.39 -7.39
N ARG A 73 -2.13 -7.90 -8.63
CA ARG A 73 -1.22 -6.84 -9.06
C ARG A 73 -2.02 -5.57 -9.34
N LEU A 74 -1.59 -4.46 -8.76
CA LEU A 74 -2.19 -3.14 -8.92
C LEU A 74 -1.17 -2.22 -9.58
N ASP A 75 -1.54 -1.61 -10.70
CA ASP A 75 -0.72 -0.58 -11.32
C ASP A 75 -1.01 0.75 -10.64
N THR A 76 -0.02 1.27 -9.90
CA THR A 76 -0.13 2.52 -9.16
C THR A 76 0.77 3.59 -9.77
N ARG A 77 0.57 4.85 -9.40
CA ARG A 77 1.49 5.94 -9.77
C ARG A 77 2.94 5.73 -9.29
N PHE A 78 3.13 4.85 -8.31
CA PHE A 78 4.44 4.54 -7.75
C PHE A 78 5.11 3.35 -8.43
N GLY A 79 4.41 2.62 -9.29
CA GLY A 79 4.85 1.36 -9.87
C GLY A 79 3.85 0.23 -9.62
N PRO A 80 4.13 -0.98 -10.17
CA PRO A 80 3.30 -2.15 -9.96
C PRO A 80 3.45 -2.67 -8.52
N VAL A 81 2.33 -2.76 -7.81
CA VAL A 81 2.23 -3.32 -6.46
C VAL A 81 1.64 -4.71 -6.53
N GLN A 82 2.36 -5.71 -6.06
CA GLN A 82 1.87 -7.07 -5.86
C GLN A 82 1.41 -7.23 -4.41
N LEU A 83 0.24 -7.81 -4.22
CA LEU A 83 -0.35 -8.10 -2.93
C LEU A 83 -0.27 -9.61 -2.67
N ALA A 84 0.08 -9.99 -1.45
CA ALA A 84 0.09 -11.38 -1.00
C ALA A 84 -0.52 -11.48 0.40
N TRP A 85 -1.30 -12.52 0.66
CA TRP A 85 -1.95 -12.76 1.94
C TRP A 85 -1.36 -13.99 2.63
N ASN A 86 -0.93 -13.82 3.88
CA ASN A 86 -0.45 -14.91 4.72
C ASN A 86 -1.53 -15.28 5.75
N GLU A 87 -2.16 -16.45 5.56
CA GLU A 87 -3.22 -16.95 6.44
C GLU A 87 -2.73 -17.37 7.83
N ALA A 88 -1.48 -17.84 7.96
CA ALA A 88 -0.94 -18.31 9.25
C ALA A 88 -0.74 -17.16 10.25
N GLY A 89 -0.56 -15.93 9.76
CA GLY A 89 -0.27 -14.74 10.56
C GLY A 89 -1.15 -13.54 10.23
N PRO A 90 -2.44 -13.74 9.88
CA PRO A 90 -3.31 -12.88 9.05
C PRO A 90 -2.67 -11.54 8.66
N GLN A 91 -1.72 -11.62 7.72
CA GLN A 91 -0.84 -10.52 7.34
C GLN A 91 -0.94 -10.32 5.83
N LEU A 92 -1.11 -9.06 5.44
CA LEU A 92 -1.04 -8.64 4.04
C LEU A 92 0.38 -8.14 3.76
N GLU A 93 1.02 -8.65 2.71
CA GLU A 93 2.25 -8.13 2.15
C GLU A 93 1.93 -7.32 0.89
N ALA A 94 2.50 -6.13 0.78
CA ALA A 94 2.51 -5.31 -0.42
C ALA A 94 3.96 -5.15 -0.89
N ARG A 95 4.23 -5.56 -2.13
CA ARG A 95 5.55 -5.50 -2.76
C ARG A 95 5.50 -4.64 -4.02
N CYS A 96 6.25 -3.54 -4.04
CA CYS A 96 6.36 -2.66 -5.19
C CYS A 96 7.73 -2.82 -5.85
N ALA A 97 7.77 -3.24 -7.12
CA ALA A 97 9.03 -3.52 -7.83
C ALA A 97 8.87 -3.42 -9.37
N PRO A 98 9.60 -2.50 -10.06
CA PRO A 98 10.36 -1.37 -9.51
C PRO A 98 9.41 -0.27 -9.02
N CYS A 99 9.85 0.56 -8.07
CA CYS A 99 9.01 1.63 -7.54
C CYS A 99 9.68 3.01 -7.51
N SER A 100 8.86 4.06 -7.65
CA SER A 100 9.31 5.44 -7.63
C SER A 100 8.30 6.39 -7.02
N ALA A 101 8.74 7.27 -6.14
CA ALA A 101 7.88 8.27 -5.52
C ALA A 101 8.57 9.63 -5.46
N VAL A 102 7.85 10.70 -5.79
CA VAL A 102 8.29 12.06 -5.50
C VAL A 102 7.80 12.41 -4.10
N VAL A 103 8.73 12.60 -3.17
CA VAL A 103 8.43 12.99 -1.79
C VAL A 103 8.88 14.43 -1.61
N ALA A 104 7.94 15.36 -1.49
CA ALA A 104 8.25 16.79 -1.44
C ALA A 104 9.28 17.17 -0.35
N ALA A 105 9.28 16.45 0.78
CA ALA A 105 10.25 16.64 1.87
C ALA A 105 11.69 16.22 1.51
N LEU A 106 11.88 15.39 0.49
CA LEU A 106 13.18 14.86 0.04
C LEU A 106 13.71 15.57 -1.21
N GLY A 107 12.95 16.50 -1.78
CA GLY A 107 13.32 17.28 -2.96
C GLY A 107 12.51 16.95 -4.21
N ALA A 108 12.91 17.55 -5.33
CA ALA A 108 12.18 17.46 -6.61
C ALA A 108 12.48 16.18 -7.41
N LYS A 109 13.54 15.44 -7.07
CA LYS A 109 13.89 14.19 -7.74
C LYS A 109 13.07 13.03 -7.16
N PRO A 110 12.59 12.09 -7.99
CA PRO A 110 11.90 10.91 -7.49
C PRO A 110 12.88 9.98 -6.77
N VAL A 111 12.50 9.52 -5.60
CA VAL A 111 13.13 8.39 -4.92
C VAL A 111 12.85 7.14 -5.75
N ARG A 112 13.88 6.34 -6.05
CA ARG A 112 13.79 5.09 -6.83
C ARG A 112 14.23 3.94 -5.95
N LEU A 113 13.50 2.83 -5.99
CA LEU A 113 13.83 1.58 -5.32
C LEU A 113 13.54 0.43 -6.27
N ASP A 114 14.41 -0.58 -6.27
CA ASP A 114 14.20 -1.78 -7.07
C ASP A 114 13.16 -2.70 -6.42
N ASP A 115 13.10 -2.70 -5.08
CA ASP A 115 12.13 -3.47 -4.30
C ASP A 115 11.73 -2.71 -3.04
N LEU A 116 10.43 -2.49 -2.83
CA LEU A 116 9.87 -2.03 -1.57
C LEU A 116 8.85 -3.05 -1.10
N ARG A 117 9.07 -3.63 0.08
CA ARG A 117 8.14 -4.54 0.73
C ARG A 117 7.62 -3.94 2.01
N VAL A 118 6.31 -3.95 2.18
CA VAL A 118 5.64 -3.55 3.42
C VAL A 118 4.67 -4.64 3.80
N THR A 119 4.78 -5.13 5.03
CA THR A 119 3.80 -6.05 5.59
C THR A 119 2.91 -5.32 6.57
N VAL A 120 1.65 -5.74 6.66
CA VAL A 120 0.68 -5.23 7.63
C VAL A 120 -0.08 -6.38 8.25
N ARG A 121 -0.06 -6.45 9.57
CA ARG A 121 -0.94 -7.28 10.38
C ARG A 121 -1.83 -6.36 11.20
N ARG A 122 -3.11 -6.67 11.24
CA ARG A 122 -4.08 -5.94 12.06
C ARG A 122 -4.57 -6.81 13.21
N ASP A 123 -4.54 -6.23 14.40
CA ASP A 123 -5.20 -6.75 15.59
C ASP A 123 -6.16 -5.68 16.13
N ALA A 124 -7.46 -5.87 15.90
CA ALA A 124 -8.50 -4.88 16.16
C ALA A 124 -8.19 -3.49 15.56
N ASP A 125 -7.88 -2.49 16.41
CA ASP A 125 -7.51 -1.13 16.04
C ASP A 125 -5.99 -0.92 15.94
N ARG A 126 -5.18 -1.93 16.21
CA ARG A 126 -3.72 -1.88 16.12
C ARG A 126 -3.23 -2.45 14.78
N LEU A 127 -2.27 -1.76 14.20
CA LEU A 127 -1.53 -2.21 13.03
C LEU A 127 -0.08 -2.42 13.43
N ALA A 128 0.56 -3.44 12.87
CA ALA A 128 1.99 -3.64 13.01
C ALA A 128 2.54 -4.36 11.78
N GLY A 129 3.80 -4.10 11.47
CA GLY A 129 4.45 -4.74 10.35
C GLY A 129 5.93 -4.43 10.25
N GLU A 130 6.48 -4.93 9.16
CA GLU A 130 7.87 -4.72 8.78
C GLU A 130 7.91 -4.07 7.42
N LEU A 131 8.96 -3.30 7.18
CA LEU A 131 9.23 -2.67 5.91
C LEU A 131 10.66 -2.98 5.49
N SER A 132 10.87 -3.21 4.20
CA SER A 132 12.20 -3.31 3.62
C SER A 132 12.26 -2.55 2.29
N ALA A 133 13.35 -1.81 2.10
CA ALA A 133 13.59 -0.99 0.91
C ALA A 133 14.97 -1.33 0.32
N THR A 134 14.96 -1.92 -0.87
CA THR A 134 16.18 -2.25 -1.62
C THR A 134 16.48 -1.11 -2.58
N PRO A 135 17.64 -0.45 -2.46
CA PRO A 135 18.02 0.62 -3.37
C PRO A 135 18.34 0.07 -4.75
N PRO A 136 18.31 0.92 -5.79
CA PRO A 136 18.68 0.49 -7.12
C PRO A 136 20.15 0.04 -7.18
N ALA A 137 20.44 -0.95 -8.03
CA ALA A 137 21.82 -1.33 -8.29
C ALA A 137 22.61 -0.13 -8.85
N ALA A 138 23.72 0.19 -8.20
CA ALA A 138 24.59 1.27 -8.62
C ALA A 138 25.28 0.91 -9.95
N ALA A 139 25.25 1.83 -10.93
CA ALA A 139 25.88 1.60 -12.23
C ALA A 139 27.38 1.28 -12.05
N GLY A 140 27.79 0.06 -12.45
CA GLY A 140 29.17 -0.41 -12.34
C GLY A 140 29.52 -1.19 -11.06
N ALA A 141 28.59 -1.35 -10.11
CA ALA A 141 28.78 -2.16 -8.91
C ALA A 141 28.16 -3.57 -9.06
N PRO A 142 28.82 -4.64 -8.57
CA PRO A 142 28.24 -5.97 -8.58
C PRO A 142 27.13 -6.10 -7.51
N GLY A 143 25.89 -6.24 -7.97
CA GLY A 143 24.73 -6.53 -7.11
C GLY A 143 24.02 -5.29 -6.54
N HIS A 144 22.96 -5.55 -5.77
CA HIS A 144 22.22 -4.50 -5.07
C HIS A 144 22.88 -4.22 -3.72
N PRO A 145 22.84 -2.97 -3.22
CA PRO A 145 23.18 -2.71 -1.83
C PRO A 145 22.23 -3.47 -0.90
N PRO A 146 22.65 -3.77 0.34
CA PRO A 146 21.75 -4.36 1.33
C PRO A 146 20.51 -3.48 1.54
N ALA A 147 19.37 -4.13 1.73
CA ALA A 147 18.10 -3.45 1.95
C ALA A 147 18.06 -2.75 3.31
N LEU A 148 17.48 -1.55 3.35
CA LEU A 148 17.11 -0.90 4.60
C LEU A 148 15.89 -1.64 5.18
N THR A 149 15.96 -2.07 6.43
CA THR A 149 14.86 -2.75 7.11
C THR A 149 14.37 -1.94 8.29
N GLY A 150 13.08 -2.07 8.59
CA GLY A 150 12.45 -1.38 9.70
C GLY A 150 11.17 -2.07 10.13
N ARG A 151 10.67 -1.63 11.27
CA ARG A 151 9.38 -2.03 11.82
C ARG A 151 8.49 -0.80 11.88
N TRP A 152 7.19 -1.03 11.82
CA TRP A 152 6.24 0.04 12.01
C TRP A 152 5.05 -0.48 12.81
N ASP A 153 4.43 0.42 13.55
CA ASP A 153 3.20 0.19 14.27
C ASP A 153 2.22 1.32 14.00
N GLY A 154 0.94 1.06 14.21
CA GLY A 154 -0.08 2.06 14.02
C GLY A 154 -1.32 1.83 14.84
N LYS A 155 -2.13 2.88 14.92
CA LYS A 155 -3.46 2.85 15.51
C LYS A 155 -4.45 3.37 14.49
N LEU A 156 -5.50 2.58 14.30
CA LEU A 156 -6.54 2.77 13.30
C LEU A 156 -7.85 3.15 13.99
N SER A 157 -8.06 4.46 14.13
CA SER A 157 -9.28 5.07 14.61
C SER A 157 -10.40 4.94 13.55
N GLN A 158 -11.63 5.35 13.89
CA GLN A 158 -12.71 5.44 12.90
C GLN A 158 -12.45 6.48 11.81
N ARG A 159 -11.60 7.47 12.09
CA ARG A 159 -11.25 8.55 11.15
C ARG A 159 -9.75 8.67 10.97
N ASP A 160 -9.01 8.49 12.05
CA ASP A 160 -7.58 8.75 12.05
C ASP A 160 -6.76 7.48 11.82
N LEU A 161 -5.62 7.65 11.16
CA LEU A 161 -4.55 6.67 11.09
C LEU A 161 -3.28 7.30 11.67
N GLN A 162 -2.83 6.76 12.79
CA GLN A 162 -1.54 7.08 13.38
C GLN A 162 -0.56 5.97 13.04
N VAL A 163 0.62 6.31 12.53
CA VAL A 163 1.67 5.34 12.21
C VAL A 163 3.00 5.84 12.77
N ASN A 164 3.69 4.95 13.45
CA ASN A 164 5.06 5.11 13.91
C ASN A 164 5.94 4.16 13.08
N VAL A 165 7.06 4.66 12.60
CA VAL A 165 8.04 3.90 11.82
C VAL A 165 9.36 3.98 12.54
N ASP A 166 9.99 2.83 12.76
CA ASP A 166 11.32 2.67 13.34
C ASP A 166 12.19 1.86 12.37
N MET A 167 13.19 2.51 11.80
CA MET A 167 14.11 1.94 10.84
C MET A 167 15.39 1.55 11.57
N ALA A 168 15.88 0.34 11.28
CA ALA A 168 17.10 -0.17 11.88
C ALA A 168 18.30 0.71 11.56
N ASP A 169 19.26 0.72 12.47
CA ASP A 169 20.55 1.38 12.24
C ASP A 169 21.22 0.76 11.03
N ALA A 170 21.39 1.58 9.99
CA ALA A 170 22.03 1.18 8.76
C ALA A 170 23.19 2.14 8.44
N PRO A 171 24.27 1.66 7.80
CA PRO A 171 25.33 2.53 7.30
C PRO A 171 24.74 3.69 6.51
N ILE A 172 25.16 4.91 6.83
CA ILE A 172 24.57 6.12 6.24
C ILE A 172 24.67 6.15 4.70
N ALA A 173 25.67 5.47 4.12
CA ALA A 173 25.78 5.26 2.68
C ALA A 173 24.56 4.54 2.08
N GLN A 174 23.94 3.61 2.81
CA GLN A 174 22.73 2.90 2.38
C GLN A 174 21.51 3.82 2.37
N TRP A 175 21.42 4.72 3.36
CA TRP A 175 20.40 5.77 3.39
C TRP A 175 20.50 6.70 2.18
N TYR A 176 21.73 7.13 1.85
CA TYR A 176 21.95 7.94 0.66
C TYR A 176 21.65 7.20 -0.65
N ALA A 177 21.96 5.90 -0.73
CA ALA A 177 21.61 5.09 -1.90
C ALA A 177 20.10 5.01 -2.16
N VAL A 178 19.28 5.04 -1.11
CA VAL A 178 17.81 5.14 -1.22
C VAL A 178 17.37 6.56 -1.57
N LEU A 179 17.86 7.56 -0.84
CA LEU A 179 17.35 8.94 -0.92
C LEU A 179 17.84 9.69 -2.17
N VAL A 180 19.06 9.44 -2.61
CA VAL A 180 19.70 10.13 -3.74
C VAL A 180 20.48 9.14 -4.62
N PRO A 181 19.77 8.24 -5.33
CA PRO A 181 20.41 7.16 -6.08
C PRO A 181 21.32 7.63 -7.23
N ASP A 182 21.07 8.83 -7.76
CA ASP A 182 21.78 9.38 -8.92
C ASP A 182 23.06 10.13 -8.58
N MET A 183 23.57 10.09 -7.34
CA MET A 183 24.77 10.84 -6.96
C MET A 183 26.03 9.96 -7.17
N PRO A 184 26.78 10.14 -8.27
CA PRO A 184 27.94 9.28 -8.59
C PRO A 184 29.09 9.43 -7.58
N GLU A 185 29.13 10.53 -6.83
CA GLU A 185 30.14 10.82 -5.81
C GLU A 185 30.00 9.92 -4.56
N LEU A 186 28.78 9.43 -4.27
CA LEU A 186 28.53 8.50 -3.15
C LEU A 186 29.23 7.15 -3.35
N GLN A 187 29.51 6.74 -4.58
CA GLN A 187 30.21 5.48 -4.86
C GLN A 187 31.70 5.52 -4.45
N ARG A 188 32.28 6.71 -4.38
CA ARG A 188 33.70 6.92 -4.02
C ARG A 188 33.89 7.45 -2.61
N ALA A 189 32.87 8.11 -2.04
CA ALA A 189 32.93 8.62 -0.68
C ALA A 189 32.74 7.50 0.35
N GLN A 190 33.75 7.26 1.18
CA GLN A 190 33.60 6.41 2.36
C GLN A 190 32.91 7.21 3.45
N ILE A 191 31.58 7.14 3.51
CA ILE A 191 30.81 7.78 4.58
C ILE A 191 30.68 6.78 5.72
N GLY A 192 31.46 7.00 6.77
CA GLY A 192 31.36 6.26 8.02
C GLY A 192 30.13 6.67 8.85
N GLY A 193 29.70 5.78 9.74
CA GLY A 193 28.59 6.02 10.67
C GLY A 193 27.31 5.25 10.33
N THR A 194 26.46 5.09 11.34
CA THR A 194 25.14 4.49 11.23
C THR A 194 24.07 5.55 11.44
N LEU A 195 22.97 5.42 10.71
CA LEU A 195 21.78 6.23 10.90
C LEU A 195 20.59 5.29 11.13
N GLY A 196 19.84 5.57 12.19
CA GLY A 196 18.52 5.03 12.42
C GLY A 196 17.49 6.13 12.21
N LEU A 197 16.29 5.78 11.74
CA LEU A 197 15.23 6.75 11.49
C LEU A 197 13.99 6.36 12.30
N ARG A 198 13.51 7.30 13.11
CA ARG A 198 12.19 7.23 13.72
C ARG A 198 11.31 8.33 13.18
N GLY A 199 10.15 7.95 12.66
CA GLY A 199 9.15 8.85 12.14
C GLY A 199 7.79 8.56 12.74
N GLN A 200 7.02 9.60 12.98
CA GLN A 200 5.61 9.45 13.32
C GLN A 200 4.81 10.35 12.39
N PHE A 201 3.74 9.81 11.84
CA PHE A 201 2.75 10.61 11.15
C PHE A 201 1.35 10.25 11.64
N THR A 202 0.53 11.28 11.83
CA THR A 202 -0.87 11.14 12.17
C THR A 202 -1.67 11.78 11.04
N GLN A 203 -2.63 11.05 10.50
CA GLN A 203 -3.55 11.57 9.50
C GLN A 203 -4.98 11.52 10.04
N PRO A 204 -5.73 12.63 9.95
CA PRO A 204 -7.15 12.69 10.30
C PRO A 204 -8.08 12.10 9.23
#